data_AF-A0A8T3X285-F1
#
_entry.id   AF-A0A8T3X285-F1
#
_cell.length_a   1.000
_cell.length_b   1.000
_cell.length_c   1.000
_cell.angle_alpha   90.00
_cell.angle_beta   90.00
_cell.angle_gamma   90.00
#
_symmetry.space_group_name_H-M   'P 1'
#
loop_
_entity.id
_entity.type
_entity.pdbx_description
1 polymer ?
#
loop_
_entity_poly.entity_id
_entity_poly.type
_entity_poly.pdbx_seq_one_letter_code
_entity_poly.pdbx_strand_id
1 'polypeptide(L)'
;MDMKELLRNQSVRKYVVIAAILALVVFVGGRMSGYLIAEDTYGTELSNLTERYNALNDTYASCLSDVSGMISSITSLENDKLALNASLSTATAGLQSCSSDLSGARTSIESKDTEISGLTSEKDRIAANSAKALCCVKKIFDSTLTAYYVENSTIICTSDTSKTPFAC
;
A
#
# COMPACT_ATOMS: atom_id res chain seq x y z
N MET A 1 12.77 104.90 -17.35
CA MET A 1 11.39 105.13 -17.82
C MET A 1 10.48 104.44 -16.81
N ASP A 2 9.76 105.23 -16.02
CA ASP A 2 9.05 104.74 -14.83
C ASP A 2 7.85 103.88 -15.27
N MET A 3 7.67 102.70 -14.66
CA MET A 3 6.60 101.75 -15.03
C MET A 3 5.21 102.38 -14.85
N LYS A 4 5.11 103.36 -13.95
CA LYS A 4 3.91 104.18 -13.71
C LYS A 4 3.54 105.07 -14.90
N GLU A 5 4.51 105.51 -15.70
CA GLU A 5 4.29 106.36 -16.87
C GLU A 5 3.74 105.58 -18.06
N LEU A 6 4.24 104.36 -18.28
CA LEU A 6 3.77 103.44 -19.32
C LEU A 6 2.31 102.99 -19.10
N LEU A 7 1.89 102.87 -17.84
CA LEU A 7 0.52 102.47 -17.45
C LEU A 7 -0.54 103.57 -17.64
N ARG A 8 -0.13 104.83 -17.87
CA ARG A 8 -1.03 105.95 -18.13
C ARG A 8 -1.54 105.95 -19.59
N ASN A 9 -0.83 105.28 -20.50
CA ASN A 9 -1.24 105.13 -21.90
C ASN A 9 -2.29 104.01 -22.03
N GLN A 10 -3.48 104.38 -22.52
CA GLN A 10 -4.63 103.48 -22.64
C GLN A 10 -4.34 102.25 -23.53
N SER A 11 -3.50 102.39 -24.55
CA SER A 11 -3.11 101.28 -25.42
C SER A 11 -2.18 100.29 -24.72
N VAL A 12 -1.17 100.79 -24.00
CA VAL A 12 -0.21 99.96 -23.24
C VAL A 12 -0.91 99.19 -22.12
N ARG A 13 -1.87 99.82 -21.44
CA ARG A 13 -2.68 99.17 -20.38
C ARG A 13 -3.51 98.00 -20.93
N LYS A 14 -4.04 98.10 -22.15
CA LYS A 14 -4.74 96.97 -22.79
C LYS A 14 -3.80 95.79 -23.05
N TYR A 15 -2.60 96.06 -23.57
CA TYR A 15 -1.61 95.02 -23.82
C TYR A 15 -1.10 94.34 -22.54
N VAL A 16 -0.90 95.11 -21.46
CA VAL A 16 -0.51 94.55 -20.14
C VAL A 16 -1.61 93.65 -19.57
N VAL A 17 -2.88 94.04 -19.68
CA VAL A 17 -4.00 93.21 -19.23
C VAL A 17 -4.11 91.93 -20.05
N ILE A 18 -3.97 92.01 -21.37
CA ILE A 18 -3.98 90.82 -22.26
C ILE A 18 -2.82 89.89 -21.91
N ALA A 19 -1.60 90.41 -21.73
CA ALA A 19 -0.45 89.61 -21.35
C ALA A 19 -0.62 88.94 -19.97
N ALA A 20 -1.21 89.65 -19.00
CA ALA A 20 -1.51 89.10 -17.68
C ALA A 20 -2.55 87.97 -17.76
N ILE A 21 -3.62 88.14 -18.56
CA ILE A 21 -4.63 87.11 -18.79
C ILE A 21 -4.00 85.88 -19.48
N LEU A 22 -3.18 86.07 -20.51
CA LEU A 22 -2.49 84.98 -21.20
C LEU A 22 -1.54 84.22 -20.27
N ALA A 23 -0.78 84.93 -19.44
CA ALA A 23 0.09 84.31 -18.44
C ALA A 23 -0.70 83.49 -17.41
N LEU A 24 -1.87 83.99 -16.99
CA LEU A 24 -2.77 83.28 -16.06
C LEU A 24 -3.36 82.02 -16.70
N VAL A 25 -3.79 82.10 -17.96
CA VAL A 25 -4.30 80.95 -18.73
C VAL A 25 -3.23 79.87 -18.91
N VAL A 26 -2.00 80.26 -19.24
CA VAL A 26 -0.88 79.30 -19.39
C VAL A 26 -0.50 78.68 -18.04
N PHE A 27 -0.44 79.48 -16.97
CA PHE A 27 -0.10 78.98 -15.64
C PHE A 27 -1.15 78.00 -15.09
N VAL A 28 -2.43 78.34 -15.24
CA VAL A 28 -3.55 77.50 -14.81
C VAL A 28 -3.65 76.25 -15.71
N GLY A 29 -3.53 76.40 -17.04
CA GLY A 29 -3.57 75.29 -17.99
C GLY A 29 -2.42 74.29 -17.78
N GLY A 30 -1.21 74.77 -17.52
CA GLY A 30 -0.07 73.90 -17.21
C GLY A 30 -0.24 73.10 -15.91
N ARG A 31 -0.82 73.72 -14.87
CA ARG A 31 -1.11 73.03 -13.60
C ARG A 31 -2.28 72.06 -13.69
N MET A 32 -3.33 72.37 -14.44
CA MET A 32 -4.42 71.43 -14.70
C MET A 32 -3.92 70.23 -15.51
N SER A 33 -3.06 70.44 -16.51
CA SER A 33 -2.50 69.34 -17.31
C SER A 33 -1.64 68.38 -16.47
N GLY A 34 -0.84 68.89 -15.53
CA GLY A 34 -0.06 68.04 -14.61
C GLY A 34 -0.93 67.25 -13.62
N TYR A 35 -2.05 67.82 -13.18
CA TYR A 35 -3.01 67.13 -12.30
C TYR A 35 -3.73 65.99 -13.04
N LEU A 36 -4.17 66.22 -14.28
CA LEU A 36 -4.82 65.20 -15.11
C LEU A 36 -3.88 64.01 -15.42
N ILE A 37 -2.60 64.27 -15.68
CA ILE A 37 -1.60 63.22 -15.92
C ILE A 37 -1.36 62.38 -14.65
N ALA A 38 -1.34 63.01 -13.47
CA ALA A 38 -1.20 62.30 -12.21
C ALA A 38 -2.43 61.44 -11.90
N GLU A 39 -3.64 61.95 -12.14
CA GLU A 39 -4.91 61.23 -11.95
C GLU A 39 -5.01 59.99 -12.86
N ASP A 40 -4.61 60.11 -14.13
CA ASP A 40 -4.56 59.00 -15.09
C ASP A 40 -3.51 57.94 -14.71
N THR A 41 -2.38 58.38 -14.16
CA THR A 41 -1.32 57.48 -13.65
C THR A 41 -1.83 56.68 -12.44
N TYR A 42 -2.48 57.32 -11.48
CA TYR A 42 -3.06 56.63 -10.31
C TYR A 42 -4.19 55.67 -10.71
N GLY A 43 -5.04 56.05 -11.68
CA GLY A 43 -6.08 55.17 -12.21
C GLY A 43 -5.50 53.89 -12.83
N THR A 44 -4.41 54.03 -13.59
CA THR A 44 -3.71 52.90 -14.20
C THR A 44 -3.07 51.99 -13.15
N GLU A 45 -2.39 52.55 -12.15
CA GLU A 45 -1.81 51.77 -11.05
C GLU A 45 -2.87 51.01 -10.24
N LEU A 46 -4.01 51.65 -9.97
CA LEU A 46 -5.13 51.03 -9.28
C LEU A 46 -5.71 49.86 -10.09
N SER A 47 -5.91 50.05 -11.41
CA SER A 47 -6.37 48.98 -12.31
C SER A 47 -5.41 47.78 -12.29
N ASN A 48 -4.11 48.03 -12.43
CA ASN A 48 -3.09 46.98 -12.39
C ASN A 48 -3.07 46.25 -11.04
N LEU A 49 -3.24 46.98 -9.94
CA LEU A 49 -3.29 46.38 -8.60
C LEU A 49 -4.54 45.51 -8.42
N THR A 50 -5.69 45.97 -8.91
CA THR A 50 -6.94 45.19 -8.91
C THR A 50 -6.80 43.91 -9.74
N GLU A 51 -6.19 43.98 -10.92
CA GLU A 51 -5.94 42.78 -11.74
C GLU A 51 -5.03 41.78 -11.05
N ARG A 52 -3.91 42.26 -10.45
CA ARG A 52 -2.99 41.40 -9.69
C ARG A 52 -3.66 40.78 -8.47
N TYR A 53 -4.51 41.54 -7.77
CA TYR A 53 -5.27 41.04 -6.64
C TYR A 53 -6.22 39.93 -7.07
N ASN A 54 -6.96 40.12 -8.16
CA ASN A 54 -7.89 39.11 -8.68
C ASN A 54 -7.16 37.84 -9.11
N ALA A 55 -6.04 37.97 -9.84
CA ALA A 55 -5.22 36.81 -10.24
C ALA A 55 -4.66 36.04 -9.03
N LEU A 56 -4.23 36.75 -7.99
CA LEU A 56 -3.75 36.13 -6.75
C LEU A 56 -4.89 35.45 -5.99
N ASN A 57 -6.08 36.07 -5.95
CA ASN A 57 -7.27 35.51 -5.32
C ASN A 57 -7.73 34.22 -6.02
N ASP A 58 -7.68 34.18 -7.35
CA ASP A 58 -8.01 32.99 -8.13
C ASP A 58 -6.99 31.86 -7.88
N THR A 59 -5.70 32.20 -7.81
CA THR A 59 -4.64 31.25 -7.46
C THR A 59 -4.83 30.68 -6.05
N TYR A 60 -5.20 31.54 -5.10
CA TYR A 60 -5.50 31.12 -3.72
C TYR A 60 -6.70 30.17 -3.66
N ALA A 61 -7.78 30.47 -4.40
CA ALA A 61 -8.95 29.61 -4.48
C ALA A 61 -8.62 28.24 -5.10
N SER A 62 -7.80 28.20 -6.16
CA SER A 62 -7.32 26.95 -6.75
C SER A 62 -6.49 26.13 -5.77
N CYS A 63 -5.55 26.77 -5.07
CA CYS A 63 -4.72 26.11 -4.07
C CYS A 63 -5.57 25.51 -2.93
N LEU A 64 -6.59 26.24 -2.47
CA LEU A 64 -7.52 25.75 -1.45
C LEU A 64 -8.28 24.50 -1.93
N SER A 65 -8.71 24.49 -3.20
CA SER A 65 -9.34 23.34 -3.83
C SER A 65 -8.40 22.14 -3.90
N ASP A 66 -7.16 22.35 -4.34
CA ASP A 66 -6.15 21.29 -4.42
C ASP A 66 -5.85 20.70 -3.04
N VAL A 67 -5.68 21.55 -2.01
CA VAL A 67 -5.47 21.10 -0.63
C VAL A 67 -6.67 20.28 -0.14
N SER A 68 -7.90 20.70 -0.43
CA SER A 68 -9.09 19.93 -0.06
C SER A 68 -9.15 18.56 -0.77
N GLY A 69 -8.75 18.52 -2.04
CA GLY A 69 -8.62 17.26 -2.80
C GLY A 69 -7.55 16.34 -2.24
N MET A 70 -6.40 16.89 -1.82
CA MET A 70 -5.33 16.14 -1.17
C MET A 70 -5.78 15.58 0.18
N ILE A 71 -6.48 16.37 1.00
CA ILE A 71 -7.04 15.91 2.29
C ILE A 71 -7.97 14.71 2.06
N SER A 72 -8.89 14.82 1.10
CA SER A 72 -9.81 13.72 0.76
C SER A 72 -9.06 12.45 0.33
N SER A 73 -8.01 12.61 -0.47
CA SER A 73 -7.17 11.49 -0.93
C SER A 73 -6.41 10.84 0.22
N ILE A 74 -5.87 11.63 1.14
CA ILE A 74 -5.18 11.13 2.35
C ILE A 74 -6.16 10.32 3.21
N THR A 75 -7.36 10.85 3.47
CA THR A 75 -8.37 10.12 4.24
C THR A 75 -8.74 8.79 3.58
N SER A 76 -8.87 8.75 2.25
CA SER A 76 -9.11 7.50 1.53
C SER A 76 -7.97 6.50 1.72
N LEU A 77 -6.72 6.93 1.56
CA LEU A 77 -5.55 6.07 1.73
C LEU A 77 -5.38 5.57 3.17
N GLU A 78 -5.74 6.37 4.17
CA GLU A 78 -5.76 5.95 5.57
C GLU A 78 -6.79 4.84 5.81
N ASN A 79 -7.98 4.96 5.22
CA ASN A 79 -9.01 3.92 5.31
C ASN A 79 -8.57 2.63 4.61
N ASP A 80 -7.98 2.72 3.42
CA ASP A 80 -7.44 1.57 2.69
C ASP A 80 -6.34 0.86 3.49
N LYS A 81 -5.44 1.65 4.11
CA LYS A 81 -4.39 1.12 4.99
C LYS A 81 -4.98 0.36 6.19
N LEU A 82 -6.03 0.89 6.82
CA LEU A 82 -6.70 0.20 7.93
C LEU A 82 -7.34 -1.11 7.49
N ALA A 83 -8.01 -1.13 6.33
CA ALA A 83 -8.61 -2.34 5.76
C ALA A 83 -7.55 -3.41 5.41
N LEU A 84 -6.42 -2.98 4.82
CA LEU A 84 -5.29 -3.86 4.52
C LEU A 84 -4.67 -4.46 5.79
N ASN A 85 -4.49 -3.65 6.84
CA ASN A 85 -3.97 -4.12 8.12
C ASN A 85 -4.90 -5.17 8.76
N ALA A 86 -6.22 -4.96 8.71
CA ALA A 86 -7.19 -5.93 9.20
C ALA A 86 -7.10 -7.25 8.40
N SER A 87 -7.04 -7.16 7.07
CA SER A 87 -6.91 -8.32 6.18
C SER A 87 -5.61 -9.11 6.45
N LEU A 88 -4.49 -8.40 6.66
CA LEU A 88 -3.20 -9.01 7.00
C LEU A 88 -3.25 -9.74 8.34
N SER A 89 -3.92 -9.16 9.34
CA SER A 89 -4.11 -9.79 10.66
C SER A 89 -4.89 -11.10 10.53
N THR A 90 -6.00 -11.10 9.78
CA THR A 90 -6.79 -12.32 9.53
C THR A 90 -5.98 -13.37 8.79
N ALA A 91 -5.24 -13.00 7.74
CA ALA A 91 -4.40 -13.93 7.00
C ALA A 91 -3.30 -14.54 7.88
N THR A 92 -2.69 -13.74 8.77
CA THR A 92 -1.66 -14.21 9.71
C THR A 92 -2.23 -15.22 10.70
N ALA A 93 -3.42 -14.96 11.25
CA ALA A 93 -4.09 -15.90 12.14
C ALA A 93 -4.45 -17.22 11.42
N GLY A 94 -4.93 -17.13 10.17
CA GLY A 94 -5.21 -18.30 9.34
C GLY A 94 -3.97 -19.16 9.10
N LEU A 95 -2.82 -18.53 8.83
CA LEU A 95 -1.55 -19.24 8.63
C LEU A 95 -1.09 -19.96 9.91
N GLN A 96 -1.26 -19.33 11.08
CA GLN A 96 -0.94 -19.95 12.36
C GLN A 96 -1.81 -21.18 12.65
N SER A 97 -3.12 -21.10 12.36
CA SER A 97 -4.03 -22.25 12.49
C SER A 97 -3.60 -23.39 11.58
N CYS A 98 -3.35 -23.11 10.31
CA CYS A 98 -2.94 -24.14 9.35
C CYS A 98 -1.60 -24.80 9.73
N SER A 99 -0.65 -24.03 10.25
CA SER A 99 0.62 -24.55 10.78
C SER A 99 0.41 -25.49 11.97
N SER A 100 -0.51 -25.14 12.88
CA SER A 100 -0.89 -25.98 14.01
C SER A 100 -1.54 -27.29 13.55
N ASP A 101 -2.48 -27.21 12.60
CA ASP A 101 -3.15 -28.38 12.02
C ASP A 101 -2.16 -29.32 11.33
N LEU A 102 -1.20 -28.77 10.58
CA LEU A 102 -0.15 -29.54 9.92
C LEU A 102 0.74 -30.28 10.92
N SER A 103 1.10 -29.62 12.02
CA SER A 103 1.88 -30.24 13.12
C SER A 103 1.11 -31.38 13.78
N GLY A 104 -0.19 -31.18 14.01
CA GLY A 104 -1.09 -32.21 14.54
C GLY A 104 -1.21 -33.41 13.60
N ALA A 105 -1.38 -33.17 12.30
CA ALA A 105 -1.44 -34.21 11.28
C ALA A 105 -0.13 -35.02 11.23
N ARG A 106 1.03 -34.36 11.30
CA ARG A 106 2.34 -35.03 11.30
C ARG A 106 2.49 -35.96 12.51
N THR A 107 2.15 -35.48 13.71
CA THR A 107 2.17 -36.31 14.93
C THR A 107 1.24 -37.52 14.80
N SER A 108 0.06 -37.33 14.21
CA SER A 108 -0.89 -38.42 13.98
C SER A 108 -0.34 -39.49 13.02
N ILE A 109 0.34 -39.06 11.95
CA ILE A 109 0.99 -39.97 10.99
C ILE A 109 2.09 -40.78 11.69
N GLU A 110 2.99 -40.12 12.42
CA GLU A 110 4.09 -40.79 13.14
C GLU A 110 3.57 -41.82 14.16
N SER A 111 2.46 -41.52 14.84
CA SER A 111 1.78 -42.45 15.74
C SER A 111 1.22 -43.66 14.99
N LYS A 112 0.54 -43.44 13.86
CA LYS A 112 0.00 -44.52 13.03
C LYS A 112 1.10 -45.40 12.43
N ASP A 113 2.21 -44.84 12.00
CA ASP A 113 3.36 -45.62 11.49
C ASP A 113 3.95 -46.52 12.58
N THR A 114 4.01 -46.02 13.81
CA THR A 114 4.42 -46.81 14.98
C THR A 114 3.45 -47.95 15.25
N GLU A 115 2.14 -47.68 15.21
CA GLU A 115 1.09 -48.69 15.37
C GLU A 115 1.16 -49.78 14.29
N ILE A 116 1.31 -49.38 13.02
CA ILE A 116 1.45 -50.30 11.88
C ILE A 116 2.69 -51.19 12.05
N SER A 117 3.82 -50.62 12.49
CA SER A 117 5.05 -51.37 12.74
C SER A 117 4.87 -52.40 13.86
N GLY A 118 4.16 -52.02 14.93
CA GLY A 118 3.80 -52.93 16.02
C GLY A 118 2.89 -54.06 15.55
N LEU A 119 1.81 -53.74 14.83
CA LEU A 119 0.89 -54.73 14.27
C LEU A 119 1.56 -55.67 13.28
N THR A 120 2.49 -55.16 12.47
CA THR A 120 3.28 -55.97 11.52
C THR A 120 4.15 -56.98 12.27
N SER A 121 4.85 -56.52 13.30
CA SER A 121 5.68 -57.40 14.15
C SER A 121 4.85 -58.48 14.85
N GLU A 122 3.67 -58.11 15.36
CA GLU A 122 2.76 -59.06 16.01
C GLU A 122 2.20 -60.08 15.01
N LYS A 123 1.81 -59.63 13.82
CA LYS A 123 1.37 -60.50 12.73
C LYS A 123 2.47 -61.50 12.34
N ASP A 124 3.72 -61.06 12.21
CA ASP A 124 4.86 -61.93 11.89
C ASP A 124 5.13 -62.95 13.01
N ARG A 125 5.01 -62.52 14.28
CA ARG A 125 5.13 -63.41 15.45
C ARG A 125 4.05 -64.50 15.46
N ILE A 126 2.79 -64.13 15.20
CA ILE A 126 1.67 -65.07 15.12
C ILE A 126 1.86 -66.05 13.96
N ALA A 127 2.31 -65.58 12.79
CA ALA A 127 2.58 -66.42 11.64
C ALA A 127 3.68 -67.45 11.94
N ALA A 128 4.78 -67.03 12.57
CA ALA A 128 5.88 -67.91 13.00
C ALA A 128 5.41 -68.96 14.01
N ASN A 129 4.63 -68.57 15.02
CA ASN A 129 4.09 -69.47 16.03
C ASN A 129 3.12 -70.50 15.43
N SER A 130 2.22 -70.04 14.55
CA SER A 130 1.28 -70.91 13.84
C SER A 130 2.01 -71.89 12.93
N ALA A 131 3.09 -71.45 12.27
CA ALA A 131 3.88 -72.30 11.41
C ALA A 131 4.62 -73.38 12.17
N LYS A 132 5.26 -73.00 13.28
CA LYS A 132 5.89 -73.94 14.21
C LYS A 132 4.90 -75.01 14.68
N ALA A 133 3.72 -74.60 15.16
CA ALA A 133 2.69 -75.52 15.63
C ALA A 133 2.22 -76.48 14.53
N LEU A 134 1.88 -75.97 13.34
CA LEU A 134 1.43 -76.78 12.21
C LEU A 134 2.50 -77.77 11.75
N CYS A 135 3.74 -77.30 11.60
CA CYS A 135 4.83 -78.15 11.12
C CYS A 135 5.24 -79.19 12.17
N CYS A 136 5.08 -78.91 13.46
CA CYS A 136 5.26 -79.91 14.50
C CYS A 136 4.23 -81.04 14.42
N VAL A 137 2.97 -80.72 14.17
CA VAL A 137 1.93 -81.75 13.94
C VAL A 137 2.27 -82.57 12.69
N LYS A 138 2.68 -81.94 11.58
CA LYS A 138 3.09 -82.68 10.37
C LYS A 138 4.32 -83.57 10.59
N LYS A 139 5.28 -83.12 11.40
CA LYS A 139 6.52 -83.88 11.68
C LYS A 139 6.27 -85.22 12.38
N ILE A 140 5.15 -85.36 13.08
CA ILE A 140 4.70 -86.65 13.66
C ILE A 140 4.53 -87.71 12.57
N PHE A 141 4.07 -87.30 11.38
CA PHE A 141 3.83 -88.19 10.24
C PHE A 141 5.01 -88.23 9.26
N ASP A 142 5.81 -87.17 9.19
CA ASP A 142 7.02 -87.08 8.36
C ASP A 142 8.19 -86.49 9.15
N SER A 143 9.06 -87.37 9.66
CA SER A 143 10.19 -86.99 10.51
C SER A 143 11.28 -86.19 9.78
N THR A 144 11.24 -86.13 8.43
CA THR A 144 12.24 -85.42 7.62
C THR A 144 12.07 -83.91 7.64
N LEU A 145 10.90 -83.41 8.08
CA LEU A 145 10.61 -81.98 8.14
C LEU A 145 11.39 -81.30 9.28
N THR A 146 12.13 -80.23 8.94
CA THR A 146 13.03 -79.52 9.87
C THR A 146 12.92 -78.00 9.78
N ALA A 147 12.31 -77.47 8.73
CA ALA A 147 12.16 -76.04 8.50
C ALA A 147 10.77 -75.68 7.94
N TYR A 148 10.45 -74.39 7.98
CA TYR A 148 9.24 -73.83 7.38
C TYR A 148 9.52 -72.52 6.66
N TYR A 149 8.61 -72.14 5.78
CA TYR A 149 8.51 -70.79 5.23
C TYR A 149 7.05 -70.45 4.95
N VAL A 150 6.78 -69.15 4.78
CA VAL A 150 5.46 -68.65 4.42
C VAL A 150 5.54 -68.08 3.01
N GLU A 151 4.70 -68.60 2.11
CA GLU A 151 4.58 -68.14 0.73
C GLU A 151 3.11 -67.89 0.42
N ASN A 152 2.78 -66.71 -0.12
CA ASN A 152 1.40 -66.31 -0.44
C ASN A 152 0.41 -66.58 0.71
N SER A 153 0.80 -66.20 1.93
CA SER A 153 0.02 -66.43 3.17
C SER A 153 -0.24 -67.91 3.52
N THR A 154 0.48 -68.85 2.90
CA THR A 154 0.40 -70.28 3.19
C THR A 154 1.66 -70.75 3.88
N ILE A 155 1.49 -71.55 4.94
CA ILE A 155 2.61 -72.16 5.68
C ILE A 155 3.04 -73.45 4.99
N ILE A 156 4.32 -73.53 4.61
CA ILE A 156 4.91 -74.70 3.98
C ILE A 156 5.98 -75.27 4.91
N CYS A 157 5.84 -76.54 5.26
CA CYS A 157 6.82 -77.29 6.03
C CYS A 157 7.73 -78.05 5.06
N THR A 158 9.03 -78.01 5.28
CA THR A 158 10.03 -78.56 4.37
C THR A 158 11.21 -79.18 5.14
N SER A 159 12.00 -80.00 4.45
CA SER A 159 13.30 -80.51 4.91
C SER A 159 14.48 -79.62 4.48
N ASP A 160 14.21 -78.58 3.68
CA ASP A 160 15.21 -77.61 3.22
C ASP A 160 15.72 -76.73 4.37
N THR A 161 16.96 -76.99 4.80
CA THR A 161 17.62 -76.31 5.91
C THR A 161 18.02 -74.86 5.61
N SER A 162 17.87 -74.39 4.37
CA SER A 162 18.03 -72.97 4.04
C SER A 162 16.86 -72.10 4.51
N LYS A 163 15.74 -72.71 4.91
CA LYS A 163 14.54 -72.02 5.40
C LYS A 163 14.57 -71.88 6.93
N THR A 164 13.54 -71.24 7.49
CA THR A 164 13.47 -70.96 8.92
C THR A 164 13.33 -72.28 9.70
N PRO A 165 14.31 -72.64 10.57
CA PRO A 165 14.25 -73.89 11.31
C PRO A 165 13.13 -73.83 12.36
N PHE A 166 12.54 -74.99 12.68
CA PHE A 166 11.62 -75.12 13.80
C PHE A 166 11.94 -76.33 14.67
N ALA A 167 11.63 -76.21 15.95
CA ALA A 167 11.71 -77.29 16.92
C ALA A 167 10.33 -77.56 17.51
N CYS A 168 10.05 -78.83 17.78
CA CYS A 168 8.93 -79.30 18.56
C CYS A 168 9.51 -79.71 19.92
#